data_AF-A0A8J3Q5Z4-F1
#
_entry.id   AF-A0A8J3Q5Z4-F1
#
_cell.length_a   1.000
_cell.length_b   1.000
_cell.length_c   1.000
_cell.angle_alpha   90.00
_cell.angle_beta   90.00
_cell.angle_gamma   90.00
#
_symmetry.space_group_name_H-M   'P 1'
#
loop_
_entity.id
_entity.type
_entity.pdbx_description
1 polymer ?
#
loop_
_entity_poly.entity_id
_entity_poly.type
_entity_poly.pdbx_seq_one_letter_code
_entity_poly.pdbx_strand_id
1 'polypeptide(L)' 'MWKLTVSSACIGSGVCAGTAPAHFAIGPDGRSRPLASPVEPDDIVLGAAVNCPMEAIAVTDADTGTPIDPPP' A
#
# COMPACT_ATOMS: atom_id res chain seq x y z
N MET A 1 -3.91 -14.19 -2.66
CA MET A 1 -3.53 -12.89 -3.29
C MET A 1 -3.47 -11.80 -2.22
N TRP A 2 -2.91 -10.61 -2.46
CA TRP A 2 -2.91 -9.52 -1.48
C TRP A 2 -3.85 -8.38 -1.88
N LYS A 3 -4.64 -7.92 -0.91
CA LYS A 3 -5.49 -6.75 -1.02
C LYS A 3 -4.79 -5.55 -0.39
N LEU A 4 -4.75 -4.45 -1.13
CA LEU A 4 -4.08 -3.22 -0.78
C LEU A 4 -5.13 -2.16 -0.50
N THR A 5 -5.01 -1.47 0.63
CA THR A 5 -5.90 -0.35 0.94
C THR A 5 -5.08 0.84 1.43
N VAL A 6 -5.54 2.04 1.09
CA VAL A 6 -4.98 3.30 1.57
C VAL A 6 -6.06 4.04 2.34
N SER A 7 -5.79 4.34 3.60
CA SER A 7 -6.75 4.97 4.49
C SER A 7 -6.84 6.49 4.29
N SER A 8 -7.85 7.09 4.93
CA SER A 8 -8.02 8.54 4.98
C SER A 8 -6.97 9.27 5.83
N ALA A 9 -5.98 8.58 6.42
CA ALA A 9 -4.82 9.20 7.05
C ALA A 9 -3.71 9.57 6.05
N CYS A 10 -3.79 9.11 4.79
CA CYS A 10 -2.79 9.41 3.77
C CYS A 10 -2.66 10.91 3.51
N ILE A 11 -1.47 11.47 3.73
CA ILE A 11 -1.15 12.89 3.51
C ILE A 11 -0.56 13.19 2.12
N GLY A 12 -0.46 12.19 1.24
CA GLY A 12 0.08 12.40 -0.10
C GLY A 12 1.60 12.50 -0.21
N SER A 13 2.36 11.93 0.73
CA SER A 13 3.83 12.08 0.77
C SER A 13 4.57 11.55 -0.46
N GLY A 14 3.95 10.69 -1.27
CA GLY A 14 4.56 10.11 -2.47
C GLY A 14 5.52 8.94 -2.19
N VAL A 15 5.85 8.63 -0.93
CA VAL A 15 6.85 7.61 -0.58
C VAL A 15 6.51 6.24 -1.17
N CYS A 16 5.26 5.81 -1.05
CA CYS A 16 4.81 4.53 -1.60
C CYS A 16 4.89 4.46 -3.14
N ALA A 17 4.58 5.56 -3.84
CA ALA A 17 4.74 5.62 -5.29
C ALA A 17 6.22 5.64 -5.70
N GLY A 18 7.12 6.13 -4.85
CA GLY A 18 8.57 6.04 -5.05
C GLY A 18 9.13 4.63 -4.78
N THR A 19 8.67 3.97 -3.72
CA THR A 19 9.12 2.64 -3.31
C THR A 19 8.56 1.54 -4.24
N ALA A 20 7.27 1.62 -4.55
CA ALA A 20 6.53 0.60 -5.31
C ALA A 20 5.71 1.26 -6.44
N PRO A 21 6.38 1.86 -7.45
CA PRO A 21 5.71 2.61 -8.53
C PRO A 21 4.78 1.75 -9.41
N ALA A 22 4.99 0.43 -9.44
CA ALA A 22 4.09 -0.50 -10.13
C ALA A 22 2.79 -0.78 -9.36
N HIS A 23 2.73 -0.44 -8.07
CA HIS A 23 1.61 -0.76 -7.19
C HIS A 23 0.86 0.47 -6.69
N PHE A 24 1.50 1.64 -6.59
CA PHE A 24 0.88 2.86 -6.07
C PHE A 24 1.11 4.06 -6.97
N ALA A 25 0.12 4.93 -7.04
CA ALA A 25 0.24 6.26 -7.64
C ALA A 25 -0.46 7.32 -6.79
N ILE A 26 -0.02 8.57 -6.94
CA ILE A 26 -0.71 9.72 -6.35
C ILE A 26 -1.82 10.17 -7.30
N GLY A 27 -3.06 10.14 -6.80
CA GLY A 27 -4.23 10.60 -7.52
C GLY A 27 -4.32 12.12 -7.60
N PRO A 28 -5.28 12.64 -8.39
CA PRO A 28 -5.50 14.08 -8.53
C PRO A 28 -5.98 14.76 -7.24
N ASP A 29 -6.46 13.98 -6.27
CA ASP A 29 -6.80 14.44 -4.91
C ASP A 29 -5.56 14.58 -4.00
N GLY A 30 -4.36 14.35 -4.53
CA GLY A 30 -3.11 14.39 -3.80
C GLY A 30 -2.93 13.18 -2.87
N ARG A 31 -3.72 12.11 -3.02
CA ARG A 31 -3.63 10.93 -2.14
C ARG A 31 -3.09 9.72 -2.89
N SER A 32 -2.39 8.84 -2.18
CA SER A 32 -1.96 7.57 -2.74
C SER A 32 -3.14 6.63 -2.95
N ARG A 33 -3.10 5.85 -4.02
CA ARG A 33 -4.07 4.80 -4.34
C ARG A 33 -3.33 3.59 -4.93
N PRO A 34 -3.77 2.35 -4.63
CA PRO A 34 -3.29 1.17 -5.33
C PRO A 34 -3.67 1.24 -6.81
N LEU A 35 -2.76 0.86 -7.70
CA LEU A 35 -3.01 0.76 -9.14
C LEU A 35 -3.84 -0.48 -9.48
N ALA A 36 -3.63 -1.55 -8.73
CA ALA A 36 -4.41 -2.78 -8.80
C ALA A 36 -4.66 -3.32 -7.39
N SER A 37 -5.81 -3.95 -7.19
CA SER A 37 -6.08 -4.75 -6.01
C SER A 37 -7.26 -5.70 -6.27
N PRO A 38 -7.12 -7.02 -6.01
CA PRO A 38 -5.97 -7.68 -5.41
C PRO A 38 -4.74 -7.77 -6.36
N VAL A 39 -3.57 -8.00 -5.79
CA VAL A 39 -2.28 -8.20 -6.49
C VAL A 39 -1.66 -9.55 -6.10
N GLU A 40 -0.70 -10.03 -6.88
CA GLU A 40 0.16 -11.13 -6.42
C GLU A 40 1.03 -10.65 -5.24
N PRO A 41 1.37 -11.54 -4.29
CA PRO A 41 2.30 -11.22 -3.21
C PRO A 41 3.61 -10.62 -3.75
N ASP A 42 3.96 -9.43 -3.25
CA ASP A 42 5.17 -8.71 -3.66
C ASP A 42 5.69 -7.89 -2.47
N ASP A 43 6.84 -8.28 -1.95
CA ASP A 43 7.44 -7.68 -0.75
C ASP A 43 7.72 -6.18 -0.91
N ILE A 44 7.82 -5.65 -2.14
CA ILE A 44 7.98 -4.20 -2.36
C ILE A 44 6.78 -3.41 -1.83
N VAL A 45 5.59 -4.02 -1.83
CA VAL A 45 4.36 -3.42 -1.27
C VAL A 45 4.44 -3.31 0.24
N LEU A 46 5.00 -4.33 0.91
CA LEU A 46 5.25 -4.29 2.35
C LEU A 46 6.30 -3.22 2.68
N GLY A 47 7.36 -3.10 1.89
CA GLY A 47 8.33 -2.01 2.02
C GLY A 47 7.69 -0.62 1.85
N ALA A 48 6.74 -0.47 0.92
CA ALA A 48 5.99 0.77 0.77
C ALA A 48 5.08 1.07 1.98
N ALA A 49 4.50 0.05 2.59
CA ALA A 49 3.70 0.19 3.81
C ALA A 49 4.55 0.61 5.03
N VAL A 50 5.70 -0.05 5.25
CA VAL A 50 6.66 0.30 6.32
C VAL A 50 7.16 1.72 6.18
N ASN A 51 7.46 2.15 4.96
CA ASN A 51 7.98 3.50 4.71
C ASN A 51 6.87 4.58 4.71
N CYS A 52 5.60 4.21 4.90
CA CYS A 52 4.53 5.18 4.96
C CYS A 52 4.59 5.97 6.27
N PRO A 53 4.83 7.30 6.25
CA PRO A 53 4.98 8.09 7.48
C PRO A 53 3.71 8.18 8.33
N MET A 54 2.56 7.84 7.76
CA MET A 54 1.26 7.86 8.42
C MET A 54 0.69 6.46 8.64
N GLU A 55 1.45 5.41 8.30
CA GLU A 55 1.00 4.01 8.37
C GLU A 55 -0.35 3.81 7.65
N ALA A 56 -0.57 4.57 6.58
CA ALA A 56 -1.87 4.67 5.91
C ALA A 56 -2.14 3.51 4.94
N ILE A 57 -1.16 2.62 4.73
CA ILE A 57 -1.23 1.52 3.77
C ILE A 57 -1.40 0.22 4.56
N ALA A 58 -2.45 -0.53 4.25
CA ALA A 58 -2.66 -1.86 4.81
C ALA A 58 -2.62 -2.91 3.70
N VAL A 59 -1.94 -4.01 3.99
CA VAL A 59 -1.85 -5.21 3.16
C VAL A 59 -2.56 -6.33 3.89
N THR A 60 -3.52 -6.97 3.25
CA THR A 60 -4.26 -8.11 3.82
C THR A 60 -4.30 -9.24 2.81
N ASP A 61 -4.26 -10.49 3.28
CA ASP A 61 -4.56 -11.63 2.44
C ASP A 61 -5.99 -11.50 1.88
N ALA A 62 -6.12 -11.57 0.56
CA ALA A 62 -7.38 -11.32 -0.13
C ALA A 62 -8.40 -12.44 0.10
N ASP A 63 -7.93 -13.65 0.41
CA ASP A 63 -8.76 -14.85 0.54
C ASP A 63 -9.28 -15.02 1.98
N THR A 64 -8.43 -14.73 2.97
CA THR A 64 -8.73 -14.89 4.39
C THR A 64 -9.05 -13.58 5.11
N GLY A 65 -8.69 -12.42 4.53
CA GLY A 65 -8.81 -11.11 5.17
C GLY A 65 -7.79 -10.85 6.28
N THR A 66 -6.83 -11.75 6.49
CA THR A 66 -5.83 -11.64 7.54
C THR A 66 -4.83 -10.53 7.19
N PRO A 67 -4.47 -9.63 8.13
CA PRO A 67 -3.38 -8.68 7.92
C PRO A 67 -2.08 -9.39 7.57
N ILE A 68 -1.39 -8.90 6.54
CA ILE A 68 -0.02 -9.27 6.24
C ILE A 68 0.84 -8.21 6.91
N ASP A 69 1.31 -8.51 8.11
CA ASP A 69 2.24 -7.62 8.80
C ASP A 69 3.57 -7.60 8.03
N PRO A 70 4.10 -6.41 7.70
CA PRO A 70 5.49 -6.34 7.27
C PRO A 70 6.39 -6.82 8.41
N PRO A 71 7.50 -7.52 8.11
CA PRO A 71 8.46 -7.91 9.14
C PRO A 71 9.01 -6.67 9.86
N PRO A 72 9.33 -6.79 11.17
CA PRO A 72 9.92 -5.70 11.97
C PRO A 72 11.30 -5.25 11.46
#